data_AF-A0A2S5RF52-F1
#
_entry.id   AF-A0A2S5RF52-F1
#
_cell.length_a   1.000
_cell.length_b   1.000
_cell.length_c   1.000
_cell.angle_alpha   90.00
_cell.angle_beta   90.00
_cell.angle_gamma   90.00
#
_symmetry.space_group_name_H-M   'P 1'
#
loop_
_entity.id
_entity.type
_entity.pdbx_description
1 polymer ?
#
loop_
_entity_poly.entity_id
_entity_poly.type
_entity_poly.pdbx_seq_one_letter_code
_entity_poly.pdbx_strand_id
1 'polypeptide(L)'
;MNNFIHKVGNLWTNKKWKIIPYISLFTLVAIVALVLTILVGVKTIGWNWITGFTLGLIFAFIGIYVVIFATKKLISTENYFLYYFFYVLRIGIYAAPLIIGFLIPTPIFNWIGILLGLTPIILIPLFKNEIL
;
A
#
# COMPACT_ATOMS: atom_id res chain seq x y z
N MET A 1 -14.25 -32.43 19.55
CA MET A 1 -13.93 -30.98 19.64
C MET A 1 -12.43 -30.69 19.46
N ASN A 2 -11.51 -31.50 20.01
CA ASN A 2 -10.05 -31.32 19.84
C ASN A 2 -9.53 -31.40 18.39
N ASN A 3 -10.10 -32.25 17.52
CA ASN A 3 -9.65 -32.37 16.14
C ASN A 3 -9.94 -31.15 15.26
N PHE A 4 -10.93 -30.32 15.62
CA PHE A 4 -11.24 -29.12 14.84
C PHE A 4 -10.25 -27.99 15.16
N ILE A 5 -9.90 -27.84 16.43
CA ILE A 5 -8.93 -26.84 16.90
C ILE A 5 -7.53 -27.13 16.34
N HIS A 6 -7.10 -28.40 16.32
CA HIS A 6 -5.83 -28.79 15.71
C HIS A 6 -5.78 -28.55 14.19
N LYS A 7 -6.91 -28.68 13.50
CA LYS A 7 -7.01 -28.46 12.05
C LYS A 7 -6.99 -26.97 11.68
N VAL A 8 -7.60 -26.12 12.50
CA VAL A 8 -7.56 -24.65 12.33
C VAL A 8 -6.16 -24.11 12.61
N GLY A 9 -5.47 -24.60 13.64
CA GLY A 9 -4.07 -24.22 13.91
C GLY A 9 -3.10 -24.61 12.78
N ASN A 10 -3.32 -25.76 12.15
CA ASN A 10 -2.47 -26.25 11.05
C ASN A 10 -2.76 -25.60 9.68
N LEU A 11 -3.88 -24.89 9.53
CA LEU A 11 -4.16 -24.09 8.33
C LEU A 11 -3.33 -22.79 8.33
N TRP A 12 -3.15 -22.17 9.50
CA TRP A 12 -2.37 -20.93 9.66
C TRP A 12 -0.85 -21.10 9.47
N THR A 13 -0.33 -22.32 9.65
CA THR A 13 1.10 -22.62 9.49
C THR A 13 1.47 -23.02 8.06
N ASN A 14 0.49 -23.17 7.17
CA ASN A 14 0.72 -23.69 5.82
C ASN A 14 1.14 -22.57 4.86
N LYS A 15 2.29 -22.75 4.19
CA LYS A 15 2.95 -21.78 3.27
C LYS A 15 2.01 -21.17 2.22
N LYS A 16 0.92 -21.86 1.86
CA LYS A 16 -0.12 -21.39 0.93
C LYS A 16 -0.90 -20.18 1.46
N TRP A 17 -1.14 -20.07 2.76
CA TRP A 17 -1.92 -18.98 3.35
C TRP A 17 -1.13 -17.67 3.40
N LYS A 18 0.20 -17.76 3.47
CA LYS A 18 1.10 -16.59 3.42
C LYS A 18 1.14 -15.87 2.07
N ILE A 19 0.73 -16.54 0.99
CA ILE A 19 0.77 -15.99 -0.37
C ILE A 19 -0.54 -15.25 -0.70
N ILE A 20 -1.64 -15.60 -0.03
CA ILE A 20 -2.99 -15.05 -0.27
C ILE A 20 -3.03 -13.50 -0.21
N PRO A 21 -2.44 -12.82 0.79
CA PRO A 21 -2.56 -11.37 0.87
C PRO A 21 -1.74 -10.67 -0.23
N TYR A 22 -0.62 -11.25 -0.67
CA TYR A 22 0.15 -10.70 -1.79
C TYR A 22 -0.60 -10.84 -3.11
N ILE A 23 -1.26 -11.99 -3.34
CA ILE A 23 -2.13 -12.19 -4.50
C ILE A 23 -3.29 -11.20 -4.48
N SER A 24 -3.95 -11.01 -3.33
CA SER A 24 -5.11 -10.10 -3.26
C SER A 24 -4.74 -8.65 -3.55
N LEU A 25 -3.58 -8.18 -3.07
CA LEU A 25 -3.05 -6.85 -3.37
C LEU A 25 -2.72 -6.71 -4.86
N PHE A 26 -2.05 -7.71 -5.45
CA PHE A 26 -1.75 -7.70 -6.88
C PHE A 26 -3.03 -7.67 -7.73
N THR A 27 -4.03 -8.48 -7.39
CA THR A 27 -5.32 -8.50 -8.10
C THR A 27 -6.05 -7.16 -7.99
N LEU A 28 -6.03 -6.52 -6.81
CA LEU A 28 -6.65 -5.20 -6.62
C LEU A 28 -5.99 -4.16 -7.54
N VAL A 29 -4.65 -4.08 -7.52
CA VAL A 29 -3.87 -3.15 -8.35
C VAL A 29 -4.13 -3.41 -9.84
N ALA A 30 -4.18 -4.67 -10.26
CA ALA A 30 -4.46 -5.05 -11.64
C ALA A 30 -5.87 -4.66 -12.10
N ILE A 31 -6.89 -4.88 -11.26
CA ILE A 31 -8.28 -4.50 -11.56
C ILE A 31 -8.39 -2.97 -11.71
N VAL A 32 -7.82 -2.21 -10.77
CA VAL A 32 -7.86 -0.74 -10.82
C VAL A 32 -7.14 -0.22 -12.07
N ALA A 33 -5.96 -0.77 -12.39
CA ALA A 33 -5.21 -0.40 -13.59
C ALA A 33 -5.99 -0.70 -14.88
N LEU A 34 -6.64 -1.86 -14.95
CA LEU A 34 -7.47 -2.26 -16.09
C LEU A 34 -8.65 -1.30 -16.28
N VAL A 35 -9.37 -0.99 -15.20
CA VAL A 35 -10.49 -0.05 -15.22
C VAL A 35 -10.02 1.33 -15.69
N LEU A 36 -8.95 1.88 -15.10
CA LEU A 36 -8.41 3.18 -15.51
C LEU A 36 -7.99 3.20 -16.98
N THR A 37 -7.37 2.12 -17.46
CA THR A 37 -6.94 1.99 -18.86
C THR A 37 -8.15 2.00 -19.81
N ILE A 38 -9.23 1.29 -19.48
CA ILE A 38 -10.46 1.30 -20.26
C ILE A 38 -11.08 2.70 -20.27
N LEU A 39 -11.21 3.36 -19.12
CA LEU A 39 -11.79 4.71 -19.04
C LEU A 39 -10.97 5.75 -19.83
N VAL A 40 -9.63 5.63 -19.84
CA VAL A 40 -8.76 6.47 -20.67
C VAL A 40 -8.94 6.13 -22.15
N GLY A 41 -9.04 4.86 -22.51
CA GLY A 41 -9.27 4.41 -23.89
C GLY A 41 -10.59 4.91 -24.47
N VAL A 42 -11.65 4.96 -23.66
CA VAL A 42 -12.98 5.51 -24.03
C VAL A 42 -13.01 7.04 -23.93
N LYS A 43 -11.89 7.69 -23.54
CA LYS A 43 -11.76 9.15 -23.36
C LYS A 43 -12.70 9.75 -22.31
N THR A 44 -13.20 8.94 -21.38
CA THR A 44 -14.02 9.42 -20.25
C THR A 44 -13.19 10.19 -19.24
N ILE A 45 -11.94 9.77 -19.03
CA ILE A 45 -10.99 10.43 -18.12
C ILE A 45 -9.66 10.70 -18.83
N GLY A 46 -8.88 11.65 -18.29
CA GLY A 46 -7.56 11.99 -18.82
C GLY A 46 -6.46 11.01 -18.41
N TRP A 47 -5.36 11.03 -19.15
CA TRP A 47 -4.13 10.26 -18.84
C TRP A 47 -3.54 10.56 -17.46
N ASN A 48 -3.88 11.73 -16.90
CA ASN A 48 -3.49 12.19 -15.59
C ASN A 48 -3.96 11.30 -14.44
N TRP A 49 -5.01 10.51 -14.65
CA TRP A 49 -5.46 9.49 -13.70
C TRP A 49 -4.50 8.32 -13.63
N ILE A 50 -3.99 7.84 -14.76
CA ILE A 50 -3.05 6.71 -14.82
C ILE A 50 -1.71 7.11 -14.21
N THR A 51 -1.16 8.25 -14.60
CA THR A 51 0.10 8.77 -14.04
C THR A 51 -0.03 9.09 -12.55
N GLY A 52 -1.18 9.63 -12.11
CA GLY A 52 -1.50 9.82 -10.70
C GLY A 52 -1.52 8.49 -9.94
N PHE A 53 -2.17 7.47 -10.50
CA PHE A 53 -2.19 6.11 -9.95
C PHE A 53 -0.80 5.49 -9.85
N THR A 54 0.02 5.60 -10.89
CA THR A 54 1.41 5.15 -10.87
C THR A 54 2.22 5.85 -9.79
N LEU A 55 2.08 7.17 -9.65
CA LEU A 55 2.76 7.94 -8.60
C LEU A 55 2.33 7.48 -7.21
N GLY A 56 1.02 7.33 -6.97
CA GLY A 56 0.48 6.83 -5.71
C GLY A 56 1.02 5.44 -5.36
N LEU A 57 1.11 4.53 -6.34
CA LEU A 57 1.68 3.19 -6.15
C LEU A 57 3.16 3.24 -5.74
N ILE A 58 3.97 4.07 -6.39
CA ILE A 58 5.40 4.22 -6.05
C ILE A 58 5.54 4.64 -4.58
N PHE A 59 4.79 5.66 -4.16
CA PHE A 59 4.82 6.13 -2.77
C PHE A 59 4.22 5.12 -1.79
N ALA A 60 3.23 4.32 -2.20
CA ALA A 60 2.72 3.22 -1.39
C ALA A 60 3.81 2.17 -1.12
N PHE A 61 4.56 1.74 -2.14
CA PHE A 61 5.66 0.79 -1.97
C PHE A 61 6.80 1.36 -1.11
N ILE A 62 7.17 2.63 -1.31
CA ILE A 62 8.16 3.31 -0.46
C ILE A 62 7.68 3.32 0.99
N GLY A 63 6.40 3.64 1.22
CA GLY A 63 5.81 3.65 2.56
C GLY A 63 5.82 2.27 3.22
N ILE A 64 5.52 1.21 2.47
CA ILE A 64 5.58 -0.18 2.96
C ILE A 64 7.02 -0.53 3.37
N TYR A 65 8.00 -0.23 2.51
CA TYR A 65 9.41 -0.49 2.79
C TYR A 65 9.88 0.21 4.07
N VAL A 66 9.55 1.50 4.21
CA VAL A 66 9.89 2.31 5.38
C VAL A 66 9.27 1.74 6.65
N VAL A 67 8.04 1.23 6.60
CA VAL A 67 7.38 0.60 7.77
C VAL A 67 8.09 -0.67 8.22
N ILE A 68 8.49 -1.53 7.27
CA ILE A 68 9.23 -2.76 7.58
C ILE A 68 10.59 -2.42 8.19
N PHE A 69 11.30 -1.46 7.60
CA PHE A 69 12.58 -0.99 8.10
C PHE A 69 12.45 -0.35 9.51
N ALA A 70 11.47 0.53 9.69
CA ALA A 70 11.19 1.19 10.96
C ALA A 70 10.90 0.17 12.07
N THR A 71 10.03 -0.81 11.80
CA THR A 71 9.68 -1.86 12.76
C THR A 71 10.92 -2.62 13.24
N LYS A 72 11.76 -3.08 12.31
CA LYS A 72 13.01 -3.80 12.65
C LYS A 72 13.95 -2.93 13.48
N LYS A 73 14.11 -1.66 13.12
CA LYS A 73 15.01 -0.73 13.81
C LYS A 73 14.51 -0.35 15.19
N LEU A 74 13.19 -0.17 15.34
CA LEU A 74 12.55 0.16 16.61
C LEU A 74 12.67 -0.98 17.61
N ILE A 75 12.44 -2.23 17.18
CA ILE A 75 12.62 -3.40 18.02
C ILE A 75 14.08 -3.54 18.46
N SER A 76 15.05 -3.23 17.60
CA SER A 76 16.47 -3.41 17.94
C SER A 76 17.07 -2.29 18.79
N THR A 77 16.46 -1.10 18.82
CA THR A 77 17.05 0.08 19.48
C THR A 77 16.22 0.61 20.64
N GLU A 78 14.93 0.28 20.70
CA GLU A 78 13.97 0.75 21.71
C GLU A 78 13.96 2.28 21.89
N ASN A 79 14.38 3.02 20.87
CA ASN A 79 14.57 4.47 20.95
C ASN A 79 13.27 5.22 20.58
N TYR A 80 12.71 5.93 21.55
CA TYR A 80 11.49 6.72 21.40
C TYR A 80 11.61 7.86 20.37
N PHE A 81 12.77 8.48 20.20
CA PHE A 81 12.95 9.54 19.19
C PHE A 81 12.89 8.99 17.76
N LEU A 82 13.43 7.79 17.56
CA LEU A 82 13.34 7.08 16.29
C LEU A 82 11.88 6.75 15.92
N TYR A 83 11.04 6.48 16.92
CA TYR A 83 9.60 6.27 16.70
C TYR A 83 8.93 7.52 16.12
N TYR A 84 9.14 8.68 16.75
CA TYR A 84 8.59 9.95 16.25
C TYR A 84 9.12 10.29 14.86
N PHE A 85 10.42 10.08 14.62
CA PHE A 85 11.02 10.29 13.30
C PHE A 85 10.34 9.45 12.21
N PHE A 86 10.19 8.14 12.43
CA PHE A 86 9.52 7.26 11.45
C PHE A 86 8.05 7.58 11.26
N TYR A 87 7.36 8.05 12.31
CA TYR A 87 5.97 8.51 12.21
C TYR A 87 5.84 9.72 11.29
N VAL A 88 6.66 10.76 11.49
CA VAL A 88 6.67 11.96 10.65
C VAL A 88 7.09 11.63 9.23
N LEU A 89 8.13 10.81 9.05
CA LEU A 89 8.58 10.35 7.73
C LEU A 89 7.45 9.67 6.96
N ARG A 90 6.67 8.82 7.64
CA ARG A 90 5.54 8.10 7.04
C ARG A 90 4.43 9.05 6.58
N ILE A 91 4.09 10.05 7.41
CA ILE A 91 3.14 11.10 7.00
C ILE A 91 3.65 11.83 5.76
N GLY A 92 4.94 12.20 5.74
CA GLY A 92 5.57 12.85 4.60
C GLY A 92 5.47 12.03 3.31
N ILE A 93 5.73 10.72 3.38
CA ILE A 93 5.63 9.81 2.23
C ILE A 93 4.20 9.77 1.67
N TYR A 94 3.17 9.77 2.51
CA TYR A 94 1.78 9.73 2.04
C TYR A 94 1.25 11.10 1.61
N ALA A 95 1.71 12.17 2.26
CA ALA A 95 1.29 13.54 1.94
C ALA A 95 1.96 14.08 0.67
N ALA A 96 3.22 13.73 0.40
CA ALA A 96 3.98 14.22 -0.75
C ALA A 96 3.28 14.03 -2.11
N PRO A 97 2.82 12.83 -2.50
CA PRO A 97 2.16 12.66 -3.79
C PRO A 97 0.81 13.39 -3.84
N LEU A 98 0.10 13.53 -2.72
CA LEU A 98 -1.16 14.28 -2.65
C LEU A 98 -0.92 15.78 -2.81
N ILE A 99 0.11 16.33 -2.17
CA ILE A 99 0.55 17.70 -2.35
C ILE A 99 0.91 17.95 -3.81
N ILE A 100 1.67 17.05 -4.43
CA ILE A 100 2.04 17.13 -5.86
C ILE A 100 0.78 17.13 -6.75
N GLY A 101 -0.21 16.27 -6.47
CA GLY A 101 -1.44 16.19 -7.26
C GLY A 101 -2.46 17.29 -7.01
N PHE A 102 -2.34 18.05 -5.92
CA PHE A 102 -3.31 19.08 -5.51
C PHE A 102 -2.80 20.50 -5.69
N LEU A 103 -1.50 20.74 -5.40
CA LEU A 103 -0.89 22.07 -5.43
C LEU A 103 -0.22 22.39 -6.77
N ILE A 104 0.14 21.39 -7.58
CA ILE A 104 0.68 21.65 -8.92
C ILE A 104 -0.50 21.81 -9.88
N PRO A 105 -0.70 22.99 -10.50
CA PRO A 105 -1.84 23.25 -11.39
C PRO A 105 -1.81 22.46 -12.71
N THR A 106 -0.80 21.61 -12.92
CA THR A 106 -0.60 20.91 -14.20
C THR A 106 -1.39 19.61 -14.23
N PRO A 107 -1.97 19.26 -15.39
CA PRO A 107 -2.78 18.06 -15.55
C PRO A 107 -1.92 16.80 -15.64
N ILE A 108 -0.73 16.74 -15.04
CA ILE A 108 0.14 15.55 -15.16
C ILE A 108 -0.27 14.50 -14.13
N PHE A 109 -0.74 14.91 -12.94
CA PHE A 109 -1.13 13.97 -11.88
C PHE A 109 -2.49 14.36 -11.33
N ASN A 110 -3.49 13.47 -11.49
CA ASN A 110 -4.78 13.65 -10.87
C ASN A 110 -4.75 13.14 -9.42
N TRP A 111 -5.19 13.96 -8.46
CA TRP A 111 -5.25 13.60 -7.05
C TRP A 111 -6.10 12.34 -6.78
N ILE A 112 -7.16 12.10 -7.57
CA ILE A 112 -7.98 10.87 -7.46
C ILE A 112 -7.16 9.66 -7.89
N GLY A 113 -6.40 9.78 -9.00
CA GLY A 113 -5.46 8.75 -9.42
C GLY A 113 -4.47 8.42 -8.30
N ILE A 114 -3.90 9.43 -7.65
CA ILE A 114 -2.97 9.27 -6.53
C ILE A 114 -3.63 8.52 -5.36
N LEU A 115 -4.85 8.90 -4.97
CA LEU A 115 -5.58 8.20 -3.91
C LEU A 115 -5.81 6.72 -4.24
N LEU A 116 -6.18 6.41 -5.49
CA LEU A 116 -6.31 5.03 -5.97
C LEU A 116 -4.99 4.27 -5.85
N GLY A 117 -3.87 4.90 -6.18
CA GLY A 117 -2.53 4.30 -6.05
C GLY A 117 -2.08 4.09 -4.61
N LEU A 118 -2.60 4.88 -3.65
CA LEU A 118 -2.32 4.76 -2.22
C LEU A 118 -3.20 3.69 -1.53
N THR A 119 -4.26 3.20 -2.18
CA THR A 119 -5.16 2.16 -1.60
C THR A 119 -4.46 0.91 -1.07
N PRO A 120 -3.33 0.41 -1.63
CA PRO A 120 -2.63 -0.76 -1.07
C PRO A 120 -2.12 -0.54 0.36
N ILE A 121 -1.91 0.72 0.78
CA ILE A 121 -1.51 1.06 2.16
C ILE A 121 -2.60 0.65 3.17
N ILE A 122 -3.86 0.75 2.78
CA ILE A 122 -5.01 0.40 3.63
C ILE A 122 -5.04 -1.11 3.90
N LEU A 123 -4.48 -1.92 3.00
CA LEU A 123 -4.42 -3.37 3.14
C LEU A 123 -3.22 -3.82 4.00
N ILE A 124 -2.26 -2.95 4.34
CA ILE A 124 -1.09 -3.28 5.19
C ILE A 124 -1.46 -4.00 6.51
N PRO A 125 -2.52 -3.60 7.26
CA PRO A 125 -2.90 -4.30 8.49
C PRO A 125 -3.22 -5.79 8.28
N LEU A 126 -3.63 -6.21 7.07
CA LEU A 126 -3.88 -7.62 6.75
C LEU A 126 -2.57 -8.42 6.67
N PHE A 127 -1.44 -7.78 6.34
CA PHE A 127 -0.11 -8.38 6.30
C PHE A 127 0.60 -8.33 7.66
N LYS A 128 0.07 -7.57 8.62
CA LYS A 128 0.69 -7.36 9.94
C LYS A 128 0.88 -8.65 10.74
N ASN A 129 0.05 -9.66 10.49
CA ASN A 129 0.17 -10.97 11.15
C ASN A 129 1.38 -11.80 10.68
N GLU A 130 2.17 -11.31 9.71
CA GLU A 130 3.36 -12.01 9.20
C GLU A 130 4.69 -11.29 9.48
N ILE A 131 4.65 -10.07 10.04
CA ILE A 131 5.82 -9.19 10.19
C ILE A 131 6.35 -9.19 11.64
N LEU A 132 5.63 -9.80 12.59
CA LEU A 132 6.05 -10.03 13.98
C LEU A 132 6.24 -11.52 14.24
#